data_AF-A0A2V5LSE6-F1
#
_entry.id   AF-A0A2V5LSE6-F1
#
_cell.length_a   1.000
_cell.length_b   1.000
_cell.length_c   1.000
_cell.angle_alpha   90.00
_cell.angle_beta   90.00
_cell.angle_gamma   90.00
#
_symmetry.space_group_name_H-M   'P 1'
#
loop_
_entity.id
_entity.type
_entity.pdbx_description
1 polymer ?
#
loop_
_entity_poly.entity_id
_entity_poly.type
_entity_poly.pdbx_seq_one_letter_code
_entity_poly.pdbx_strand_id
1 'polypeptide(L)'
;KGSIGIGGHMNETDESLFAMDDQAYRAAVAREVNEEIKIDAPFEDRIVALLNDDITEVGSVHLGVVHVFKLAEPKVEKREAMITGLTFLAKDELWAHRETMETWSQICLDSLDRLLL
;
A
#
# COMPACT_ATOMS: atom_id res chain seq x y z
N LYS A 1 -14.87 -4.62 2.54
CA LYS A 1 -14.30 -4.86 1.19
C LYS A 1 -12.89 -5.39 1.38
N GLY A 2 -12.32 -6.10 0.40
CA GLY A 2 -10.91 -6.49 0.45
C GLY A 2 -10.00 -5.38 -0.08
N SER A 3 -8.71 -5.45 0.22
CA SER A 3 -7.68 -4.61 -0.38
C SER A 3 -6.43 -5.43 -0.72
N ILE A 4 -5.63 -4.91 -1.65
CA ILE A 4 -4.25 -5.34 -1.86
C ILE A 4 -3.33 -4.16 -1.58
N GLY A 5 -2.64 -4.24 -0.44
CA GLY A 5 -1.88 -3.13 0.11
C GLY A 5 -2.60 -2.47 1.28
N ILE A 6 -1.81 -1.69 2.00
CA ILE A 6 -2.19 -0.86 3.14
C ILE A 6 -1.87 0.59 2.78
N GLY A 7 -2.55 1.55 3.38
CA GLY A 7 -2.41 2.95 2.97
C GLY A 7 -3.04 3.91 3.94
N GLY A 8 -2.30 4.98 4.25
CA GLY A 8 -2.73 6.05 5.13
C GLY A 8 -2.23 7.41 4.66
N HIS A 9 -2.58 8.44 5.42
CA HIS A 9 -2.24 9.82 5.08
C HIS A 9 -0.85 10.17 5.59
N MET A 10 -0.11 10.93 4.80
CA MET A 10 1.07 11.63 5.29
C MET A 10 0.60 12.74 6.25
N ASN A 11 1.13 12.80 7.47
CA ASN A 11 0.70 13.76 8.48
C ASN A 11 1.38 15.13 8.28
N GLU A 12 0.73 16.22 8.71
CA GLU A 12 1.32 17.58 8.64
C GLU A 12 2.62 17.70 9.45
N THR A 13 2.75 16.91 10.51
CA THR A 13 3.96 16.82 11.35
C THR A 13 5.10 16.03 10.71
N ASP A 14 4.89 15.36 9.58
CA ASP A 14 5.95 14.70 8.79
C ASP A 14 6.73 15.76 7.97
N GLU A 15 7.06 16.89 8.61
CA GLU A 15 7.28 18.22 8.04
C GLU A 15 7.78 18.27 6.59
N SER A 16 6.87 18.79 5.76
CA SER A 16 7.01 19.21 4.37
C SER A 16 7.30 18.11 3.34
N LEU A 17 6.22 17.51 2.86
CA LEU A 17 6.13 16.91 1.51
C LEU A 17 6.78 17.77 0.41
N PHE A 18 6.93 19.09 0.64
CA PHE A 18 7.56 20.04 -0.28
C PHE A 18 8.96 20.52 0.11
N ALA A 19 9.50 20.19 1.29
CA ALA A 19 10.95 20.28 1.53
C ALA A 19 11.60 18.89 1.40
N MET A 20 11.40 18.28 0.23
CA MET A 20 12.40 17.51 -0.56
C MET A 20 13.42 16.63 0.16
N ASP A 21 13.14 16.08 1.35
CA ASP A 21 13.99 15.08 1.97
C ASP A 21 13.37 13.69 1.80
N ASP A 22 13.98 12.88 0.95
CA ASP A 22 13.66 11.45 0.75
C ASP A 22 13.64 10.71 2.10
N GLN A 23 14.47 11.14 3.07
CA GLN A 23 14.48 10.57 4.41
C GLN A 23 13.17 10.81 5.17
N ALA A 24 12.62 12.02 5.12
CA ALA A 24 11.36 12.35 5.80
C ALA A 24 10.20 11.56 5.20
N TYR A 25 10.15 11.49 3.85
CA TYR A 25 9.15 10.68 3.15
C TYR A 25 9.22 9.19 3.54
N ARG A 26 10.43 8.60 3.53
CA ARG A 26 10.63 7.20 3.92
C ARG A 26 10.29 6.95 5.38
N ALA A 27 10.58 7.90 6.26
CA ALA A 27 10.22 7.79 7.68
C ALA A 27 8.71 7.77 7.88
N ALA A 28 7.98 8.62 7.16
CA ALA A 28 6.51 8.64 7.19
C ALA A 28 5.92 7.34 6.63
N VAL A 29 6.38 6.86 5.46
CA VAL A 29 5.96 5.55 4.92
C VAL A 29 6.25 4.43 5.91
N ALA A 30 7.42 4.42 6.53
CA ALA A 30 7.77 3.41 7.53
C ALA A 30 6.88 3.49 8.78
N ARG A 31 6.49 4.70 9.22
CA ARG A 31 5.55 4.91 10.33
C ARG A 31 4.18 4.35 9.97
N GLU A 32 3.60 4.77 8.85
CA GLU A 32 2.29 4.31 8.36
C GLU A 32 2.22 2.79 8.26
N VAL A 33 3.21 2.15 7.61
CA VAL A 33 3.29 0.69 7.50
C VAL A 33 3.35 0.04 8.89
N ASN A 34 4.09 0.63 9.83
CA ASN A 34 4.21 0.12 11.19
C ASN A 34 2.95 0.34 12.05
N GLU A 35 2.08 1.27 11.71
CA GLU A 35 0.80 1.47 12.42
C GLU A 35 -0.18 0.33 12.07
N GLU A 36 -0.22 -0.05 10.79
CA GLU A 36 -1.16 -1.07 10.30
C GLU A 36 -0.66 -2.51 10.48
N ILE A 37 0.62 -2.77 10.20
CA ILE A 37 1.21 -4.11 10.20
C ILE A 37 2.61 -4.14 10.83
N LYS A 38 3.05 -5.34 11.17
CA LYS A 38 4.43 -5.64 11.55
C LYS A 38 4.99 -6.62 10.53
N ILE A 39 6.12 -6.27 9.92
CA ILE A 39 6.87 -7.15 9.03
C ILE A 39 8.06 -7.70 9.82
N ASP A 40 8.10 -9.01 10.05
CA ASP A 40 9.15 -9.72 10.80
C ASP A 40 10.05 -10.55 9.87
N ALA A 41 10.48 -9.91 8.79
CA ALA A 41 11.38 -10.46 7.78
C ALA A 41 12.17 -9.34 7.10
N PRO A 42 13.36 -9.62 6.55
CA PRO A 42 14.00 -8.69 5.62
C PRO A 42 13.10 -8.41 4.42
N PHE A 43 13.05 -7.15 3.99
CA PHE A 43 12.29 -6.73 2.82
C PHE A 43 12.99 -5.62 2.04
N GLU A 44 12.64 -5.52 0.76
CA GLU A 44 12.97 -4.39 -0.11
C GLU A 44 11.71 -3.56 -0.34
N ASP A 45 11.83 -2.23 -0.26
CA ASP A 45 10.77 -1.28 -0.58
C ASP A 45 11.14 -0.51 -1.86
N ARG A 46 10.19 -0.43 -2.79
CA ARG A 46 10.33 0.27 -4.06
C ARG A 46 9.08 1.09 -4.37
N ILE A 47 9.27 2.36 -4.69
CA ILE A 47 8.25 3.18 -5.35
C ILE A 47 8.13 2.71 -6.81
N VAL A 48 6.93 2.32 -7.22
CA VAL A 48 6.70 1.72 -8.55
C VAL A 48 5.72 2.52 -9.42
N ALA A 49 4.85 3.33 -8.82
CA ALA A 49 3.89 4.14 -9.55
C ALA A 49 3.34 5.31 -8.73
N LEU A 50 2.71 6.25 -9.44
CA LEU A 50 1.75 7.18 -8.88
C LEU A 50 0.34 6.73 -9.29
N LEU A 51 -0.61 6.76 -8.36
CA LEU A 51 -2.01 6.39 -8.58
C LEU A 51 -2.88 7.63 -8.42
N ASN A 52 -3.55 8.00 -9.50
CA ASN A 52 -4.61 9.03 -9.49
C ASN A 52 -5.92 8.37 -9.94
N ASP A 53 -6.96 8.44 -9.12
CA ASP A 53 -8.24 7.78 -9.36
C ASP A 53 -9.40 8.79 -9.27
N ASP A 54 -9.85 9.29 -10.42
CA ASP A 54 -10.96 10.24 -10.47
C ASP A 54 -12.35 9.56 -10.48
N ILE A 55 -12.44 8.23 -10.27
CA ILE A 55 -13.70 7.47 -10.35
C ILE A 55 -14.58 7.71 -9.12
N THR A 56 -13.98 7.90 -7.94
CA THR A 56 -14.69 8.07 -6.68
C THR A 56 -14.45 9.47 -6.09
N GLU A 57 -15.39 9.98 -5.29
CA GLU A 57 -15.24 11.29 -4.63
C GLU A 57 -13.96 11.35 -3.77
N VAL A 58 -13.68 10.27 -3.03
CA VAL A 58 -12.45 10.16 -2.23
C VAL A 58 -11.23 10.07 -3.12
N GLY A 59 -11.23 9.23 -4.16
CA GLY A 59 -10.10 9.10 -5.07
C GLY A 59 -9.73 10.41 -5.76
N SER A 60 -10.74 11.21 -6.16
CA SER A 60 -10.55 12.47 -6.90
C SER A 60 -9.81 13.57 -6.13
N VAL A 61 -9.61 13.37 -4.82
CA VAL A 61 -8.89 14.31 -3.95
C VAL A 61 -7.62 13.70 -3.34
N HIS A 62 -7.23 12.48 -3.72
CA HIS A 62 -6.04 11.80 -3.22
C HIS A 62 -5.10 11.38 -4.35
N LEU A 63 -3.81 11.63 -4.15
CA LEU A 63 -2.73 11.08 -4.97
C LEU A 63 -2.02 9.98 -4.19
N GLY A 64 -2.04 8.76 -4.70
CA GLY A 64 -1.32 7.63 -4.12
C GLY A 64 0.10 7.52 -4.66
N VAL A 65 1.06 7.24 -3.78
CA VAL A 65 2.39 6.72 -4.18
C VAL A 65 2.39 5.23 -3.90
N VAL A 66 2.55 4.42 -4.95
CA VAL A 66 2.46 2.97 -4.84
C VAL A 66 3.83 2.40 -4.55
N HIS A 67 3.92 1.71 -3.41
CA HIS A 67 5.10 0.95 -3.00
C HIS A 67 4.88 -0.55 -3.18
N VAL A 68 5.95 -1.25 -3.56
CA VAL A 68 6.01 -2.72 -3.53
C VAL A 68 7.02 -3.15 -2.49
N PHE A 69 6.53 -3.85 -1.47
CA PHE A 69 7.34 -4.47 -0.44
C PHE A 69 7.59 -5.93 -0.81
N LYS A 70 8.85 -6.26 -1.12
CA LYS A 70 9.26 -7.63 -1.43
C LYS A 70 9.93 -8.24 -0.21
N LEU A 71 9.24 -9.17 0.44
CA LEU A 71 9.70 -9.82 1.67
C LEU A 71 10.47 -11.11 1.34
N ALA A 72 11.50 -11.41 2.13
CA ALA A 72 12.21 -12.69 2.05
C ALA A 72 11.36 -13.86 2.58
N GLU A 73 10.47 -13.59 3.54
CA GLU A 73 9.56 -14.56 4.15
C GLU A 73 8.19 -13.91 4.40
N PRO A 74 7.07 -14.66 4.32
CA PRO A 74 5.71 -14.13 4.50
C PRO A 74 5.35 -13.91 5.98
N LYS A 75 6.24 -13.28 6.76
CA LYS A 75 6.08 -13.03 8.19
C LYS A 75 5.50 -11.63 8.41
N VAL A 76 4.18 -11.51 8.30
CA VAL A 76 3.47 -10.26 8.54
C VAL A 76 2.35 -10.48 9.56
N GLU A 77 2.27 -9.61 10.55
CA GLU A 77 1.23 -9.60 11.59
C GLU A 77 0.44 -8.29 11.51
N LYS A 78 -0.87 -8.35 11.72
CA LYS A 78 -1.67 -7.12 11.83
C LYS A 78 -1.38 -6.39 13.14
N ARG A 79 -1.44 -5.07 13.12
CA ARG A 79 -1.42 -4.20 14.31
C ARG A 79 -2.73 -3.45 14.48
N GLU A 80 -3.42 -3.15 13.39
CA GLU A 80 -4.70 -2.47 13.45
C GLU A 80 -5.88 -3.43 13.72
N ALA A 81 -6.80 -3.02 14.58
CA ALA A 81 -8.00 -3.78 14.90
C ALA A 81 -8.95 -3.93 13.70
N MET A 82 -8.99 -2.93 12.81
CA MET A 82 -9.85 -2.91 11.62
C MET A 82 -9.44 -3.91 10.54
N ILE A 83 -8.17 -4.35 10.55
CA ILE A 83 -7.72 -5.46 9.71
C ILE A 83 -8.31 -6.76 10.26
N THR A 84 -9.37 -7.25 9.63
CA THR A 84 -10.08 -8.48 10.03
C THR A 84 -9.45 -9.74 9.46
N GLY A 85 -8.67 -9.62 8.39
CA GLY A 85 -7.91 -10.71 7.78
C GLY A 85 -6.66 -10.18 7.08
N LEU A 86 -5.55 -10.93 7.21
CA LEU A 86 -4.27 -10.64 6.59
C LEU A 86 -3.68 -11.95 6.09
N THR A 87 -3.44 -12.06 4.78
CA THR A 87 -2.92 -13.28 4.16
C THR A 87 -2.20 -12.96 2.87
N PHE A 88 -1.22 -13.80 2.51
CA PHE A 88 -0.66 -13.81 1.17
C PHE A 88 -1.51 -14.71 0.29
N LEU A 89 -1.82 -14.25 -0.91
CA LEU A 89 -2.58 -15.00 -1.92
C LEU A 89 -1.76 -15.12 -3.20
N ALA A 90 -1.95 -16.22 -3.90
CA ALA A 90 -1.45 -16.35 -5.26
C ALA A 90 -2.20 -15.37 -6.20
N LYS A 91 -1.58 -15.07 -7.34
CA LYS A 91 -2.11 -14.07 -8.28
C LYS A 91 -3.52 -14.41 -8.76
N ASP A 92 -3.78 -15.66 -9.10
CA ASP A 92 -5.09 -16.17 -9.54
C ASP A 92 -6.15 -16.07 -8.44
N GLU A 93 -5.79 -16.32 -7.19
CA GLU A 93 -6.67 -16.12 -6.03
C GLU A 93 -7.02 -14.63 -5.86
N LEU A 94 -6.06 -13.71 -6.01
CA LEU A 94 -6.33 -12.27 -5.97
C LEU A 94 -7.35 -11.85 -7.04
N TRP A 95 -7.22 -12.38 -8.26
CA TRP A 95 -8.16 -12.10 -9.36
C TRP A 95 -9.58 -12.56 -9.05
N ALA A 96 -9.75 -13.69 -8.36
CA ALA A 96 -11.06 -14.16 -7.93
C ALA A 96 -11.76 -13.18 -6.96
N HIS A 97 -10.99 -12.36 -6.24
CA HIS A 97 -11.50 -11.39 -5.27
C HIS A 97 -11.66 -9.96 -5.81
N ARG A 98 -11.18 -9.67 -7.03
CA ARG A 98 -11.11 -8.32 -7.62
C ARG A 98 -12.39 -7.49 -7.43
N GLU A 99 -13.55 -8.04 -7.80
CA GLU A 99 -14.83 -7.32 -7.76
C GLU A 99 -15.29 -6.94 -6.33
N THR A 100 -14.71 -7.57 -5.31
CA THR A 100 -14.99 -7.29 -3.89
C THR A 100 -13.99 -6.32 -3.26
N MET A 101 -12.97 -5.91 -4.03
CA MET A 101 -11.92 -5.01 -3.58
C MET A 101 -12.30 -3.54 -3.74
N GLU A 102 -11.58 -2.68 -3.02
CA GLU A 102 -11.63 -1.23 -3.20
C GLU A 102 -11.01 -0.80 -4.53
N THR A 103 -11.41 0.38 -5.04
CA THR A 103 -11.06 0.82 -6.40
C THR A 103 -9.55 0.89 -6.64
N TRP A 104 -8.78 1.43 -5.69
CA TRP A 104 -7.31 1.50 -5.80
C TRP A 104 -6.67 0.12 -5.83
N SER A 105 -7.21 -0.83 -5.06
CA SER A 105 -6.77 -2.22 -5.09
C SER A 105 -7.07 -2.88 -6.44
N GLN A 106 -8.23 -2.58 -7.05
CA GLN A 106 -8.54 -3.06 -8.40
C GLN A 106 -7.58 -2.48 -9.45
N ILE A 107 -7.29 -1.17 -9.39
CA ILE A 107 -6.35 -0.51 -10.30
C ILE A 107 -4.93 -1.12 -10.19
N CYS A 108 -4.45 -1.34 -8.96
CA CYS A 108 -3.18 -2.00 -8.71
C CYS A 108 -3.17 -3.45 -9.23
N LEU A 109 -4.26 -4.19 -9.04
CA LEU A 109 -4.36 -5.58 -9.50
C LEU A 109 -4.38 -5.66 -11.04
N ASP A 110 -5.10 -4.77 -11.70
CA ASP A 110 -5.15 -4.67 -13.16
C ASP A 110 -3.77 -4.36 -13.77
N SER A 111 -2.93 -3.64 -13.02
CA SER A 111 -1.58 -3.26 -13.43
C SER A 111 -0.48 -4.12 -12.78
N LEU A 112 -0.84 -5.21 -12.09
CA LEU A 112 0.08 -5.92 -11.18
C LEU A 112 1.37 -6.37 -11.86
N ASP A 113 1.28 -6.91 -13.07
CA ASP A 113 2.47 -7.37 -13.81
C ASP A 113 3.44 -6.24 -14.13
N ARG A 114 2.93 -5.02 -14.36
CA ARG A 114 3.76 -3.83 -14.58
C ARG A 114 4.38 -3.30 -13.28
N LEU A 115 3.64 -3.39 -12.17
CA LEU A 115 4.09 -2.93 -10.86
C LEU A 115 5.20 -3.84 -10.28
N LEU A 116 5.24 -5.12 -10.68
CA LEU A 116 6.20 -6.11 -10.18
C LEU A 116 7.48 -6.26 -11.02
N LEU A 117 7.66 -5.48 -12.09
CA LEU A 117 8.91 -5.44 -12.90
C LEU A 117 10.07 -4.85 -12.08
#